data_AF-A0A2R6CDV3-F1
#
_entry.id   AF-A0A2R6CDV3-F1
#
_cell.length_a   1.000
_cell.length_b   1.000
_cell.length_c   1.000
_cell.angle_alpha   90.00
_cell.angle_beta   90.00
_cell.angle_gamma   90.00
#
_symmetry.space_group_name_H-M   'P 1'
#
loop_
_entity.id
_entity.type
_entity.pdbx_description
1 polymer ?
#
loop_
_entity_poly.entity_id
_entity_poly.type
_entity_poly.pdbx_seq_one_letter_code
_entity_poly.pdbx_strand_id
1 'polypeptide(L)'
;MRKRCLGDPVILTDRGPWYRDAVSRAGFRNHVHRRLGCVALLVERFFGYLKDRTRVFYNNINPKKTPFTPLLDFLELFVHWYIEWR
;
A
#
# COMPACT_ATOMS: atom_id res chain seq x y z
N MET A 1 -11.89 -15.80 3.62
CA MET A 1 -12.36 -14.40 3.53
C MET A 1 -13.27 -14.08 4.70
N ARG A 2 -13.05 -12.97 5.43
CA ARG A 2 -13.94 -12.56 6.53
C ARG A 2 -15.33 -12.22 5.94
N LYS A 3 -16.41 -12.76 6.51
CA LYS A 3 -17.83 -12.61 6.07
C LYS A 3 -18.35 -11.16 5.89
N ARG A 4 -17.54 -10.13 6.17
CA ARG A 4 -17.91 -8.70 6.10
C ARG A 4 -17.63 -8.05 4.74
N CYS A 5 -16.93 -8.71 3.82
CA CYS A 5 -16.62 -8.18 2.49
C CYS A 5 -17.48 -8.84 1.40
N LEU A 6 -18.79 -8.87 1.60
CA LEU A 6 -19.74 -9.29 0.56
C LEU A 6 -20.17 -8.05 -0.23
N GLY A 7 -19.87 -8.02 -1.53
CA GLY A 7 -20.22 -6.94 -2.45
C GLY A 7 -19.01 -6.38 -3.22
N ASP A 8 -19.27 -5.42 -4.11
CA ASP A 8 -18.22 -4.75 -4.87
C ASP A 8 -17.40 -3.82 -3.96
N PRO A 9 -16.07 -3.93 -3.95
CA PRO A 9 -15.23 -3.07 -3.13
C PRO A 9 -15.31 -1.61 -3.59
N VAL A 10 -15.41 -0.70 -2.65
CA VAL A 10 -15.31 0.75 -2.90
C VAL A 10 -13.86 1.15 -2.82
N ILE A 11 -13.29 1.65 -3.92
CA ILE A 11 -11.92 2.12 -3.98
C ILE A 11 -11.89 3.61 -3.60
N LEU A 12 -11.20 3.92 -2.50
CA LEU A 12 -11.00 5.27 -2.00
C LEU A 12 -9.61 5.77 -2.40
N THR A 13 -9.55 6.90 -3.11
CA THR A 13 -8.28 7.56 -3.44
C THR A 13 -8.35 9.05 -3.18
N ASP A 14 -7.18 9.69 -3.23
CA ASP A 14 -7.09 11.15 -3.36
C ASP A 14 -7.54 11.62 -4.77
N ARG A 15 -7.31 12.90 -5.07
CA ARG A 15 -7.68 13.55 -6.35
C ARG A 15 -6.62 13.41 -7.46
N GLY A 16 -5.67 12.50 -7.31
CA GLY A 16 -4.62 12.23 -8.28
C GLY A 16 -5.22 11.80 -9.62
N PRO A 17 -4.82 12.43 -10.75
CA PRO A 17 -5.44 12.20 -12.05
C PRO A 17 -5.23 10.77 -12.58
N TRP A 18 -4.17 10.09 -12.14
CA TRP A 18 -3.81 8.74 -12.60
C TRP A 18 -4.72 7.62 -12.05
N TYR A 19 -5.40 7.86 -10.92
CA TYR A 19 -6.19 6.80 -10.27
C TYR A 19 -7.39 6.36 -11.10
N ARG A 20 -8.06 7.28 -11.80
CA ARG A 20 -9.27 6.96 -12.58
C ARG A 20 -8.99 5.86 -13.60
N ASP A 21 -7.94 6.02 -14.40
CA ASP A 21 -7.60 5.08 -15.46
C ASP A 21 -7.05 3.78 -14.89
N ALA A 22 -6.26 3.85 -13.81
CA ALA A 22 -5.73 2.65 -13.15
C ALA A 22 -6.84 1.78 -12.53
N VAL A 23 -7.80 2.40 -11.85
CA VAL A 23 -8.94 1.72 -11.20
C VAL A 23 -9.87 1.10 -12.26
N SER A 24 -10.10 1.81 -13.37
CA SER A 24 -10.86 1.30 -14.50
C SER A 24 -10.19 0.08 -15.15
N ARG A 25 -8.87 0.13 -15.42
CA ARG A 25 -8.12 -1.01 -15.98
C ARG A 25 -8.11 -2.23 -15.05
N ALA A 26 -8.16 -2.01 -13.74
CA ALA A 26 -8.24 -3.09 -12.76
C ALA A 26 -9.65 -3.70 -12.63
N GLY A 27 -10.63 -3.21 -13.39
CA GLY A 27 -11.99 -3.75 -13.43
C GLY A 27 -12.91 -3.26 -12.30
N PHE A 28 -12.46 -2.30 -11.49
CA PHE A 28 -13.28 -1.75 -10.42
C PHE A 28 -14.22 -0.66 -10.95
N ARG A 29 -15.50 -0.81 -10.63
CA ARG A 29 -16.55 0.12 -11.08
C ARG A 29 -16.81 1.25 -10.09
N ASN A 30 -16.48 1.02 -8.82
CA ASN A 30 -16.81 1.92 -7.70
C ASN A 30 -15.55 2.66 -7.22
N HIS A 31 -15.28 3.81 -7.84
CA HIS A 31 -14.18 4.71 -7.46
C HIS A 31 -14.73 6.00 -6.84
N VAL A 32 -14.29 6.32 -5.61
CA VAL A 32 -14.73 7.51 -4.90
C VAL A 32 -13.54 8.37 -4.50
N HIS A 33 -13.53 9.61 -5.00
CA HIS A 33 -12.60 10.64 -4.58
C HIS A 33 -13.09 11.23 -3.26
N ARG A 34 -12.35 11.03 -2.17
CA ARG A 34 -12.70 11.62 -0.86
C ARG A 34 -11.48 12.24 -0.21
N ARG A 35 -11.66 13.38 0.48
CA ARG A 35 -10.64 13.84 1.44
C ARG A 35 -10.53 12.77 2.51
N LEU A 36 -9.41 12.06 2.50
CA LEU A 36 -9.28 10.75 3.09
C LEU A 36 -9.46 10.71 4.62
N GLY A 37 -9.47 11.83 5.36
CA GLY A 37 -9.81 11.86 6.80
C GLY A 37 -9.22 10.69 7.62
N CYS A 38 -10.05 9.98 8.39
CA CYS A 38 -9.64 8.80 9.16
C CYS A 38 -9.07 7.63 8.31
N VAL A 39 -9.48 7.50 7.05
CA VAL A 39 -8.95 6.48 6.13
C VAL A 39 -7.55 6.89 5.64
N ALA A 40 -7.29 8.20 5.45
CA ALA A 40 -5.96 8.74 5.21
C ALA A 40 -5.08 8.38 6.37
N LEU A 41 -5.55 8.59 7.60
CA LEU A 41 -4.77 8.28 8.79
C LEU A 41 -4.33 6.80 8.83
N LEU A 42 -5.15 5.86 8.37
CA LEU A 42 -4.77 4.44 8.29
C LEU A 42 -3.72 4.18 7.21
N VAL A 43 -3.92 4.71 6.02
CA VAL A 43 -3.00 4.56 4.88
C VAL A 43 -1.67 5.28 5.13
N GLU A 44 -1.73 6.51 5.64
CA GLU A 44 -0.57 7.31 6.07
C GLU A 44 0.18 6.63 7.20
N ARG A 45 -0.52 6.05 8.19
CA ARG A 45 0.13 5.28 9.26
C ARG A 45 0.82 4.03 8.72
N PHE A 46 0.19 3.30 7.79
CA PHE A 46 0.83 2.17 7.11
C PHE A 46 2.10 2.60 6.39
N PHE A 47 2.03 3.64 5.54
CA PHE A 47 3.19 4.13 4.81
C PHE A 47 4.24 4.78 5.73
N GLY A 48 3.83 5.36 6.86
CA GLY A 48 4.71 5.86 7.90
C GLY A 48 5.54 4.74 8.52
N TYR A 49 4.89 3.63 8.92
CA TYR A 49 5.60 2.44 9.41
C TYR A 49 6.52 1.83 8.36
N LEU A 50 6.05 1.74 7.12
CA LEU A 50 6.87 1.23 6.02
C LEU A 50 8.13 2.07 5.87
N LYS A 51 8.01 3.40 5.78
CA LYS A 51 9.14 4.33 5.63
C LYS A 51 10.11 4.27 6.81
N ASP A 52 9.58 4.22 8.04
CA ASP A 52 10.41 4.16 9.23
C ASP A 52 11.26 2.87 9.27
N ARG A 53 10.66 1.73 8.91
CA ARG A 53 11.34 0.43 8.85
C ARG A 53 12.29 0.31 7.66
N THR A 54 11.90 0.82 6.49
CA THR A 54 12.77 0.81 5.29
C THR A 54 13.94 1.78 5.42
N ARG A 55 13.86 2.81 6.27
CA ARG A 55 14.94 3.78 6.46
C ARG A 55 16.28 3.12 6.81
N VAL A 56 16.25 2.08 7.62
CA VAL A 56 17.46 1.32 8.00
C VAL A 56 17.97 0.48 6.82
N PHE A 57 17.08 -0.08 6.01
CA PHE A 57 17.45 -0.85 4.82
C PHE A 57 17.97 0.01 3.69
N TYR A 58 17.35 1.17 3.43
CA TYR A 58 17.76 2.09 2.37
C TYR A 58 19.23 2.52 2.51
N ASN A 59 19.69 2.73 3.74
CA ASN A 59 21.09 3.07 4.01
C ASN A 59 22.07 1.89 3.80
N ASN A 60 21.57 0.64 3.71
CA ASN A 60 22.37 -0.58 3.66
C ASN A 60 22.20 -1.38 2.36
N ILE A 61 21.20 -1.05 1.52
CA ILE A 61 21.03 -1.66 0.20
C ILE A 61 22.10 -1.06 -0.72
N ASN A 62 22.93 -1.91 -1.32
CA ASN A 62 23.91 -1.49 -2.31
C ASN A 62 23.29 -1.60 -3.71
N PRO A 63 22.78 -0.49 -4.30
CA PRO A 63 22.05 -0.54 -5.57
C PRO A 63 22.92 -0.99 -6.76
N LYS A 64 24.25 -1.04 -6.60
CA LYS A 64 25.18 -1.53 -7.63
C LYS A 64 25.42 -3.04 -7.57
N LYS A 65 25.13 -3.68 -6.44
CA LYS A 65 25.47 -5.10 -6.21
C LYS A 65 24.25 -6.00 -6.04
N THR A 66 23.11 -5.44 -5.63
CA THR A 66 21.88 -6.21 -5.42
C THR A 66 20.79 -5.76 -6.40
N PRO A 67 20.24 -6.67 -7.22
CA PRO A 67 19.05 -6.38 -8.04
C PRO A 67 17.84 -6.09 -7.15
N PHE A 68 16.68 -5.76 -7.73
CA PHE A 68 15.43 -5.42 -6.99
C PHE A 68 14.94 -6.50 -5.98
N THR A 69 15.50 -7.71 -5.98
CA THR A 69 15.07 -8.83 -5.15
C THR A 69 15.01 -8.52 -3.64
N PRO A 70 16.05 -7.93 -3.00
CA PRO A 70 15.98 -7.64 -1.56
C PRO A 70 14.95 -6.57 -1.20
N LEU A 71 14.57 -5.71 -2.15
CA LEU A 71 13.46 -4.76 -1.95
C LEU A 71 12.12 -5.49 -1.92
N LEU A 72 11.92 -6.45 -2.84
CA LEU A 72 10.70 -7.26 -2.86
C LEU A 72 10.60 -8.16 -1.63
N ASP A 73 11.69 -8.84 -1.27
CA ASP A 73 11.76 -9.71 -0.08
C ASP A 73 11.46 -8.90 1.20
N PHE A 74 11.99 -7.68 1.30
CA PHE A 74 11.69 -6.80 2.43
C PHE A 74 10.21 -6.38 2.45
N LEU A 75 9.63 -6.00 1.31
CA LEU A 75 8.23 -5.60 1.24
C LEU A 75 7.30 -6.75 1.63
N GLU A 76 7.60 -7.96 1.18
CA GLU A 76 6.86 -9.17 1.54
C GLU A 76 6.97 -9.45 3.05
N LEU A 77 8.18 -9.41 3.61
CA LEU A 77 8.41 -9.57 5.04
C LEU A 77 7.68 -8.49 5.87
N PHE A 78 7.71 -7.23 5.41
CA PHE A 78 7.02 -6.14 6.07
C PHE A 78 5.51 -6.32 6.07
N VAL A 79 4.91 -6.73 4.94
CA VAL A 79 3.47 -6.98 4.84
C VAL A 79 3.06 -8.13 5.76
N HIS A 80 3.83 -9.22 5.76
CA HIS A 80 3.61 -10.35 6.66
C HIS A 80 3.64 -9.90 8.13
N TRP A 81 4.68 -9.15 8.53
CA TRP A 81 4.78 -8.60 9.88
C TRP A 81 3.62 -7.66 10.21
N TYR A 82 3.27 -6.73 9.32
CA TYR A 82 2.19 -5.76 9.56
C TYR A 82 0.83 -6.42 9.77
N ILE A 83 0.57 -7.54 9.09
CA ILE A 83 -0.69 -8.30 9.20
C ILE A 83 -0.70 -9.16 10.47
N GLU A 84 0.39 -9.89 10.76
CA GLU A 84 0.45 -10.83 11.91
C GLU A 84 0.53 -10.12 13.26
N TRP A 85 1.17 -8.95 13.32
CA TRP A 85 1.36 -8.22 14.58
C TRP A 85 0.17 -7.34 14.98
N ARG A 86 -0.91 -7.26 14.17
CA ARG A 86 -2.06 -6.38 14.37
C ARG A 86 -3.39 -7.12 14.40
#